data_AF-A0A1I4G2X8-F1
#
_entry.id   AF-A0A1I4G2X8-F1
#
_cell.length_a   1.000
_cell.length_b   1.000
_cell.length_c   1.000
_cell.angle_alpha   90.00
_cell.angle_beta   90.00
_cell.angle_gamma   90.00
#
_symmetry.space_group_name_H-M   'P 1'
#
loop_
_entity.id
_entity.type
_entity.pdbx_description
1 polymer ?
#
loop_
_entity_poly.entity_id
_entity_poly.type
_entity_poly.pdbx_seq_one_letter_code
_entity_poly.pdbx_strand_id
1 'polypeptide(L)' 'MSQREAQMKIRLPDELKRWVAAQAKANCRSQSAEIVFRLEEAKRQQEAA' A
#
# COMPACT_ATOMS: atom_id res chain seq x y z
N MET A 1 -8.42 4.06 20.08
CA MET A 1 -9.34 3.19 19.32
C MET A 1 -8.51 2.41 18.31
N SER A 2 -7.91 1.30 18.75
CA SER A 2 -7.05 0.48 17.89
C SER A 2 -7.93 -0.34 16.95
N GLN A 3 -8.21 0.19 15.75
CA GLN A 3 -8.58 -0.68 14.64
C GLN A 3 -7.47 -1.72 14.52
N ARG A 4 -7.81 -2.97 14.74
CA ARG A 4 -6.92 -4.11 14.52
C ARG A 4 -6.65 -4.12 13.02
N GLU A 5 -5.65 -3.36 12.57
CA GLU A 5 -5.12 -3.49 11.23
C GLU A 5 -4.69 -4.95 11.09
N ALA A 6 -5.45 -5.71 10.30
CA ALA A 6 -5.14 -7.09 10.04
C ALA A 6 -3.75 -7.11 9.41
N GLN A 7 -2.74 -7.58 10.14
CA GLN A 7 -1.38 -7.71 9.60
C GLN A 7 -1.41 -8.75 8.49
N MET A 8 -1.56 -8.28 7.27
CA MET A 8 -1.48 -9.12 6.10
C MET A 8 0.00 -9.42 5.89
N LYS A 9 0.43 -10.64 6.25
CA LYS A 9 1.76 -11.15 5.90
C LYS A 9 1.80 -11.44 4.40
N ILE A 10 1.87 -10.40 3.60
CA ILE A 10 1.99 -10.51 2.14
C ILE A 10 3.45 -10.81 1.83
N ARG A 11 3.70 -11.91 1.11
CA ARG A 11 5.00 -12.12 0.46
C ARG A 11 5.01 -11.31 -0.83
N LEU A 12 5.44 -10.06 -0.74
CA LEU A 12 5.69 -9.27 -1.94
C LEU A 12 7.04 -9.70 -2.56
N PRO A 13 7.12 -9.83 -3.89
CA PRO A 13 8.41 -9.96 -4.56
C PRO A 13 9.28 -8.74 -4.25
N ASP A 14 10.59 -8.95 -4.08
CA ASP A 14 11.54 -7.91 -3.67
C ASP A 14 11.50 -6.65 -4.54
N GLU A 15 11.21 -6.82 -5.83
CA GLU A 15 11.06 -5.72 -6.78
C GLU A 15 9.90 -4.79 -6.41
N LEU A 16 8.73 -5.36 -6.08
CA LEU A 16 7.56 -4.58 -5.64
C LEU A 16 7.83 -3.89 -4.31
N LYS A 17 8.54 -4.57 -3.38
CA LYS A 17 8.90 -3.98 -2.09
C LYS A 17 9.82 -2.78 -2.25
N ARG A 18 10.82 -2.86 -3.15
CA ARG A 18 11.71 -1.74 -3.47
C ARG A 18 10.96 -0.58 -4.11
N TRP A 19 10.05 -0.90 -5.04
CA TRP A 19 9.24 0.11 -5.69
C TRP A 19 8.31 0.83 -4.71
N VAL A 20 7.62 0.10 -3.83
CA VAL A 20 6.79 0.68 -2.75
C VAL A 20 7.64 1.51 -1.79
N ALA A 21 8.83 1.05 -1.42
CA ALA A 21 9.71 1.81 -0.53
C ALA A 21 10.19 3.13 -1.16
N ALA A 22 10.50 3.13 -2.46
CA ALA A 22 10.85 4.34 -3.20
C ALA A 22 9.68 5.33 -3.26
N GLN A 23 8.47 4.84 -3.49
CA GLN A 23 7.25 5.63 -3.59
C GLN A 23 6.84 6.20 -2.24
N ALA A 24 6.87 5.38 -1.18
CA ALA A 24 6.66 5.81 0.19
C ALA A 24 7.64 6.93 0.61
N LYS A 25 8.91 6.80 0.24
CA LYS A 25 9.93 7.83 0.47
C LYS A 25 9.64 9.13 -0.30
N ALA A 26 9.19 9.02 -1.55
CA ALA A 26 8.84 10.17 -2.38
C ALA A 26 7.59 10.90 -1.87
N ASN A 27 6.60 10.16 -1.37
CA ASN A 27 5.34 10.70 -0.87
C ASN A 27 5.35 11.07 0.62
N CYS A 28 6.50 10.97 1.30
CA CYS A 28 6.64 11.18 2.75
C CYS A 28 5.64 10.34 3.58
N ARG A 29 5.34 9.11 3.13
CA ARG A 29 4.41 8.19 3.78
C ARG A 29 5.13 6.91 4.21
N SER A 30 4.58 6.22 5.21
CA SER A 30 5.02 4.87 5.57
C SER A 30 4.74 3.88 4.42
N GLN A 31 5.57 2.85 4.27
CA GLN A 31 5.36 1.81 3.23
C GLN A 31 3.96 1.20 3.30
N SER A 32 3.45 0.93 4.50
CA SER A 32 2.10 0.43 4.71
C SER A 32 1.02 1.42 4.24
N ALA A 33 1.19 2.72 4.51
CA ALA A 33 0.24 3.75 4.11
C ALA A 33 0.22 3.95 2.58
N GLU A 34 1.36 3.84 1.91
CA GLU A 34 1.43 3.87 0.44
C GLU A 34 0.72 2.66 -0.19
N ILE A 35 0.91 1.46 0.37
CA ILE A 35 0.24 0.25 -0.10
C ILE A 35 -1.28 0.39 0.05
N VAL A 36 -1.74 0.87 1.20
CA VAL A 36 -3.17 1.10 1.45
C VAL A 36 -3.72 2.14 0.48
N PHE A 37 -3.04 3.28 0.31
CA PHE A 37 -3.47 4.33 -0.60
C PHE A 37 -3.61 3.82 -2.05
N ARG A 38 -2.63 3.07 -2.55
CA ARG A 38 -2.73 2.46 -3.89
C ARG A 38 -3.83 1.42 -4.01
N LEU A 39 -4.04 0.61 -2.97
CA LEU A 39 -5.13 -0.38 -2.96
C LEU A 39 -6.49 0.31 -3.00
N GLU A 40 -6.65 1.40 -2.24
CA GLU A 40 -7.88 2.22 -2.26
C GLU A 40 -8.07 2.89 -3.63
N GLU A 41 -7.01 3.43 -4.23
CA GLU A 41 -7.06 4.04 -5.56
C GLU A 41 -7.42 3.01 -6.65
N ALA A 42 -6.79 1.83 -6.63
CA ALA A 42 -7.09 0.74 -7.55
C ALA A 42 -8.53 0.22 -7.37
N LYS A 43 -9.00 0.08 -6.12
CA LYS A 43 -10.39 -0.29 -5.83
C LYS A 43 -11.36 0.73 -6.42
N ARG A 44 -11.10 2.03 -6.19
CA ARG A 44 -11.93 3.11 -6.74
C ARG A 44 -11.94 3.11 -8.27
N GLN A 45 -10.80 2.85 -8.91
CA GLN A 45 -10.71 2.74 -10.37
C GLN A 45 -11.50 1.54 -10.90
N GLN A 46 -11.52 0.42 -10.19
CA GLN A 46 -12.31 -0.76 -10.56
C GLN A 46 -13.82 -0.57 -10.33
N GLU A 47 -14.23 0.11 -9.26
CA GLU A 47 -15.66 0.41 -9.02
C GLU A 47 -16.23 1.48 -9.95
N ALA A 48 -15.38 2.34 -10.50
CA ALA A 48 -15.78 3.37 -11.45
C ALA A 48 -15.82 2.88 -12.92
N ALA A 49 -15.42 1.63 -13.17
CA ALA A 49 -15.38 0.99 -14.50
C ALA A 49 -16.51 -0.06 -14.63
#